data_AF-A0A5N5Z823-F1
#
_entry.id   AF-A0A5N5Z823-F1
#
_cell.length_a   1.000
_cell.length_b   1.000
_cell.length_c   1.000
_cell.angle_alpha   90.00
_cell.angle_beta   90.00
_cell.angle_gamma   90.00
#
_symmetry.space_group_name_H-M   'P 1'
#
loop_
_entity.id
_entity.type
_entity.pdbx_description
1 polymer ?
#
loop_
_entity_poly.entity_id
_entity_poly.type
_entity_poly.pdbx_seq_one_letter_code
_entity_poly.pdbx_strand_id
1 'polypeptide(L)'
;MKSLLIIGLLFTFATTLGQDKTLKTETAFMSCIYEALPDKGAKFRQVLNTAEKKLIEAKYLKDAKGASYVEIYKDIRNMFSPKLKDLGVAAYMVEIQGKLGNPETSKCMEAVFASPAFKDSKLSKMLVLIQSLAKYEDGETLTNDILKIINPADFKHDYYRMTTFTMLEAMNQ
;
A
#
# COMPACT_ATOMS: atom_id res chain seq x y z
N MET A 1 39.35 -0.27 45.65
CA MET A 1 38.95 0.15 44.29
C MET A 1 39.14 -1.05 43.36
N LYS A 2 38.04 -1.71 42.99
CA LYS A 2 38.03 -2.76 41.96
C LYS A 2 37.05 -2.30 40.88
N SER A 3 37.59 -1.84 39.77
CA SER A 3 36.84 -1.50 38.56
C SER A 3 36.11 -2.74 38.06
N LEU A 4 34.80 -2.65 37.90
CA LEU A 4 33.99 -3.62 37.19
C LEU A 4 33.34 -2.91 36.01
N LEU A 5 33.93 -3.17 34.83
CA LEU A 5 33.38 -2.91 33.50
C LEU A 5 31.97 -3.50 33.42
N ILE A 6 30.96 -2.67 33.22
CA ILE A 6 29.66 -3.13 32.74
C ILE A 6 29.60 -2.85 31.24
N ILE A 7 29.71 -3.95 30.52
CA ILE A 7 29.65 -4.10 29.07
C ILE A 7 28.29 -3.64 28.56
N GLY A 8 28.30 -2.74 27.56
CA GLY A 8 27.11 -2.29 26.87
C GLY A 8 26.48 -3.40 26.03
N LEU A 9 25.20 -3.69 26.31
CA LEU A 9 24.35 -4.46 25.39
C LEU A 9 23.83 -3.51 24.29
N LEU A 10 24.53 -3.50 23.16
CA LEU A 10 23.98 -3.05 21.89
C LEU A 10 22.94 -4.09 21.42
N PHE A 11 21.68 -3.88 21.78
CA PHE A 11 20.56 -4.55 21.12
C PHE A 11 20.43 -4.02 19.69
N THR A 12 21.17 -4.64 18.77
CA THR A 12 20.87 -4.54 17.34
C THR A 12 19.65 -5.42 17.06
N PHE A 13 18.45 -4.83 17.14
CA PHE A 13 17.27 -5.42 16.54
C PHE A 13 17.43 -5.34 15.01
N ALA A 14 18.17 -6.28 14.44
CA ALA A 14 18.02 -6.62 13.04
C ALA A 14 16.72 -7.43 12.90
N THR A 15 15.57 -6.75 12.92
CA THR A 15 14.34 -7.34 12.40
C THR A 15 14.48 -7.43 10.88
N THR A 16 15.18 -8.45 10.41
CA THR A 16 15.00 -8.92 9.04
C THR A 16 13.61 -9.52 8.99
N LEU A 17 12.59 -8.66 8.83
CA LEU A 17 11.27 -9.08 8.36
C LEU A 17 11.54 -9.84 7.08
N GLY A 18 11.43 -11.18 7.13
CA GLY A 18 11.54 -12.01 5.95
C GLY A 18 10.53 -11.48 4.94
N GLN A 19 11.03 -10.86 3.88
CA GLN A 19 10.17 -10.43 2.78
C GLN A 19 9.45 -11.68 2.30
N ASP A 20 8.13 -11.66 2.41
CA ASP A 20 7.29 -12.69 1.84
C ASP A 20 7.66 -12.77 0.35
N LYS A 21 8.19 -13.91 -0.10
CA LYS A 21 8.63 -14.09 -1.49
C LYS A 21 7.46 -13.84 -2.46
N THR A 22 6.22 -13.92 -1.99
CA THR A 22 5.01 -13.63 -2.77
C THR A 22 4.80 -12.14 -3.05
N LEU A 23 5.46 -11.24 -2.30
CA LEU A 23 5.31 -9.78 -2.41
C LEU A 23 6.55 -9.07 -2.99
N LYS A 24 7.48 -9.81 -3.59
CA LYS A 24 8.75 -9.26 -4.08
C LYS A 24 8.55 -8.13 -5.10
N THR A 25 7.57 -8.24 -5.99
CA THR A 25 7.30 -7.25 -7.04
C THR A 25 6.72 -5.97 -6.45
N GLU A 26 5.77 -6.10 -5.52
CA GLU A 26 5.17 -5.00 -4.76
C GLU A 26 6.23 -4.29 -3.93
N THR A 27 7.14 -5.03 -3.30
CA THR A 27 8.24 -4.44 -2.54
C THR A 27 9.20 -3.69 -3.45
N ALA A 28 9.59 -4.26 -4.59
CA ALA A 28 10.45 -3.57 -5.55
C ALA A 28 9.80 -2.28 -6.07
N PHE A 29 8.49 -2.32 -6.36
CA PHE A 29 7.72 -1.14 -6.75
C PHE A 29 7.73 -0.07 -5.66
N MET A 30 7.43 -0.43 -4.41
CA MET A 30 7.44 0.51 -3.29
C MET A 30 8.83 1.07 -3.00
N SER A 31 9.88 0.25 -3.16
CA SER A 31 11.27 0.73 -3.07
C SER A 31 11.56 1.82 -4.08
N CYS A 32 11.11 1.70 -5.34
CA CYS A 32 11.25 2.79 -6.32
C CYS A 32 10.59 4.08 -5.83
N ILE A 33 9.38 3.98 -5.26
CA ILE A 33 8.66 5.14 -4.69
C ILE A 33 9.45 5.75 -3.53
N TYR A 34 9.92 4.95 -2.58
CA TYR A 34 10.64 5.46 -1.41
C TYR A 34 11.96 6.10 -1.80
N GLU A 35 12.73 5.49 -2.71
CA GLU A 35 14.02 6.02 -3.13
C GLU A 35 13.90 7.38 -3.85
N ALA A 36 12.79 7.60 -4.55
CA ALA A 36 12.46 8.87 -5.20
C ALA A 36 12.14 10.01 -4.21
N LEU A 37 11.87 9.68 -2.95
CA LEU A 37 11.49 10.64 -1.91
C LEU A 37 12.71 11.02 -1.05
N PRO A 38 12.87 12.31 -0.71
CA PRO A 38 14.03 12.78 0.06
C PRO A 38 14.10 12.18 1.47
N ASP A 39 12.96 11.76 2.02
CA ASP A 39 12.83 11.18 3.36
C ASP A 39 12.70 9.64 3.35
N LYS A 40 13.00 9.01 2.20
CA LYS A 40 12.86 7.56 1.99
C LYS A 40 11.47 7.03 2.38
N GLY A 41 10.43 7.84 2.12
CA GLY A 41 9.03 7.48 2.33
C GLY A 41 8.51 7.65 3.76
N ALA A 42 9.23 8.34 4.65
CA ALA A 42 8.77 8.55 6.03
C ALA A 42 7.43 9.30 6.10
N LYS A 43 7.31 10.44 5.40
CA LYS A 43 6.06 11.22 5.29
C LYS A 43 4.96 10.39 4.63
N PHE A 44 5.28 9.62 3.61
CA PHE A 44 4.29 8.76 2.95
C PHE A 44 3.70 7.71 3.90
N ARG A 45 4.55 7.02 4.68
CA ARG A 45 4.08 6.09 5.72
C ARG A 45 3.20 6.77 6.77
N GLN A 46 3.54 8.01 7.15
CA GLN A 46 2.69 8.80 8.05
C GLN A 46 1.31 9.11 7.43
N VAL A 47 1.25 9.44 6.13
CA VAL A 47 0.00 9.65 5.40
C VAL A 47 -0.84 8.37 5.41
N LEU A 48 -0.26 7.20 5.13
CA LEU A 48 -0.97 5.91 5.20
C LEU A 48 -1.49 5.60 6.61
N ASN A 49 -0.68 5.84 7.64
CA ASN A 49 -1.10 5.64 9.04
C ASN A 49 -2.24 6.59 9.43
N THR A 50 -2.23 7.83 8.92
CA THR A 50 -3.29 8.80 9.16
C THR A 50 -4.60 8.38 8.48
N ALA A 51 -4.52 7.91 7.23
CA ALA A 51 -5.66 7.38 6.50
C ALA A 51 -6.29 6.16 7.20
N GLU A 52 -5.46 5.20 7.65
CA GLU A 52 -5.92 4.05 8.42
C GLU A 52 -6.64 4.47 9.71
N LYS A 53 -6.07 5.43 10.45
CA LYS A 53 -6.70 5.96 11.66
C LYS A 53 -8.07 6.58 11.38
N LYS A 54 -8.18 7.38 10.30
CA LYS A 54 -9.47 7.97 9.86
C LYS A 54 -10.51 6.88 9.59
N LEU A 55 -10.13 5.79 8.92
CA LEU A 55 -11.04 4.68 8.63
C LEU A 55 -11.46 3.92 9.89
N ILE A 56 -10.56 3.75 10.86
CA ILE A 56 -10.89 3.14 12.16
C ILE A 56 -11.86 4.04 12.94
N GLU A 57 -11.57 5.34 13.03
CA GLU A 57 -12.44 6.31 13.72
C GLU A 57 -13.83 6.39 13.07
N ALA A 58 -13.88 6.27 11.74
CA ALA A 58 -15.13 6.24 10.98
C ALA A 58 -15.82 4.85 10.97
N LYS A 59 -15.25 3.84 11.63
CA LYS A 59 -15.74 2.46 11.73
C LYS A 59 -15.81 1.68 10.41
N TYR A 60 -15.04 2.09 9.40
CA TYR A 60 -14.83 1.30 8.17
C TYR A 60 -13.81 0.19 8.37
N LEU A 61 -12.81 0.43 9.23
CA LEU A 61 -11.91 -0.59 9.75
C LEU A 61 -12.24 -0.85 11.21
N LYS A 62 -12.32 -2.12 11.60
CA LYS A 62 -12.47 -2.50 13.01
C LYS A 62 -11.17 -2.24 13.79
N ASP A 63 -10.04 -2.56 13.17
CA ASP A 63 -8.70 -2.37 13.69
C ASP A 63 -7.68 -2.26 12.53
N ALA A 64 -6.40 -2.07 12.87
CA ALA A 64 -5.30 -1.99 11.89
C ALA A 64 -4.86 -3.37 11.34
N LYS A 65 -5.66 -4.43 11.50
CA LYS A 65 -5.32 -5.75 10.96
C LYS A 65 -5.86 -5.88 9.55
N GLY A 66 -5.14 -6.58 8.69
CA GLY A 66 -5.54 -6.77 7.29
C GLY A 66 -6.92 -7.42 7.09
N ALA A 67 -7.42 -8.18 8.06
CA ALA A 67 -8.79 -8.71 8.01
C ALA A 67 -9.83 -7.57 7.92
N SER A 68 -9.63 -6.48 8.66
CA SER A 68 -10.51 -5.30 8.62
C SER A 68 -10.56 -4.67 7.22
N TYR A 69 -9.44 -4.70 6.49
CA TYR A 69 -9.39 -4.19 5.12
C TYR A 69 -10.13 -5.09 4.14
N VAL A 70 -9.98 -6.41 4.28
CA VAL A 70 -10.70 -7.39 3.46
C VAL A 70 -12.21 -7.26 3.64
N GLU A 71 -12.71 -6.93 4.84
CA GLU A 71 -14.14 -6.68 5.06
C GLU A 71 -14.70 -5.52 4.23
N ILE A 72 -13.91 -4.49 3.94
CA ILE A 72 -14.33 -3.39 3.06
C ILE A 72 -14.74 -3.93 1.69
N TYR A 73 -14.01 -4.91 1.17
CA TYR A 73 -14.25 -5.50 -0.15
C TYR A 73 -15.35 -6.56 -0.18
N LYS A 74 -15.85 -7.02 0.96
CA LYS A 74 -16.94 -8.02 0.95
C LYS A 74 -18.30 -7.44 0.57
N ASP A 75 -18.46 -6.13 0.69
CA ASP A 75 -19.67 -5.42 0.29
C ASP A 75 -19.28 -4.10 -0.33
N ILE A 76 -19.57 -3.94 -1.62
CA ILE A 76 -19.29 -2.74 -2.38
C ILE A 76 -19.85 -1.47 -1.73
N ARG A 77 -20.95 -1.56 -0.96
CA ARG A 77 -21.52 -0.41 -0.24
C ARG A 77 -20.57 0.16 0.81
N ASN A 78 -19.66 -0.65 1.35
CA ASN A 78 -18.63 -0.20 2.29
C ASN A 78 -17.60 0.73 1.62
N MET A 79 -17.56 0.77 0.29
CA MET A 79 -16.65 1.60 -0.47
C MET A 79 -17.23 2.98 -0.80
N PHE A 80 -18.49 3.26 -0.46
CA PHE A 80 -19.16 4.52 -0.80
C PHE A 80 -19.60 5.29 0.44
N SER A 81 -18.98 6.44 0.68
CA SER A 81 -19.39 7.42 1.69
C SER A 81 -18.63 8.73 1.53
N PRO A 82 -19.25 9.89 1.82
CA PRO A 82 -18.57 11.18 1.85
C PRO A 82 -17.34 11.23 2.75
N LYS A 83 -17.31 10.41 3.83
CA LYS A 83 -16.16 10.32 4.74
C LYS A 83 -14.92 9.66 4.12
N LEU A 84 -15.07 9.01 2.96
CA LEU A 84 -14.00 8.29 2.27
C LEU A 84 -13.33 9.15 1.19
N LYS A 85 -13.85 10.34 0.88
CA LYS A 85 -13.34 11.24 -0.16
C LYS A 85 -11.99 11.86 0.15
N ASP A 86 -11.68 12.07 1.43
CA ASP A 86 -10.47 12.78 1.88
C ASP A 86 -9.70 11.98 2.95
N LEU A 87 -9.04 10.91 2.49
CA LEU A 87 -8.07 10.19 3.30
C LEU A 87 -6.69 10.87 3.27
N GLY A 88 -6.42 11.67 2.23
CA GLY A 88 -5.21 12.46 2.01
C GLY A 88 -4.14 11.72 1.19
N VAL A 89 -4.43 10.50 0.75
CA VAL A 89 -3.44 9.65 0.06
C VAL A 89 -3.34 10.06 -1.41
N ALA A 90 -4.46 10.24 -2.11
CA ALA A 90 -4.49 10.73 -3.47
C ALA A 90 -3.87 12.14 -3.59
N ALA A 91 -4.19 13.04 -2.66
CA ALA A 91 -3.59 14.37 -2.60
C ALA A 91 -2.07 14.31 -2.43
N TYR A 92 -1.57 13.42 -1.56
CA TYR A 92 -0.14 13.21 -1.41
C TYR A 92 0.51 12.61 -2.66
N MET A 93 -0.15 11.67 -3.34
CA MET A 93 0.35 11.10 -4.60
C MET A 93 0.49 12.18 -5.70
N VAL A 94 -0.43 13.14 -5.76
CA VAL A 94 -0.32 14.32 -6.64
C VAL A 94 0.86 15.21 -6.21
N GLU A 95 1.03 15.47 -4.90
CA GLU A 95 2.16 16.25 -4.37
C GLU A 95 3.53 15.68 -4.81
N ILE A 96 3.66 14.35 -4.82
CA ILE A 96 4.93 13.68 -5.15
C ILE A 96 5.07 13.31 -6.62
N GLN A 97 4.06 13.53 -7.46
CA GLN A 97 4.05 13.09 -8.86
C GLN A 97 5.29 13.56 -9.64
N GLY A 98 5.71 14.81 -9.44
CA GLY A 98 6.91 15.35 -10.10
C GLY A 98 8.21 14.65 -9.68
N LYS A 99 8.29 14.13 -8.44
CA LYS A 99 9.43 13.35 -7.96
C LYS A 99 9.42 11.94 -8.55
N LEU A 100 8.22 11.37 -8.73
CA LEU A 100 8.06 10.05 -9.35
C LEU A 100 8.34 10.08 -10.85
N GLY A 101 8.15 11.22 -11.52
CA GLY A 101 8.40 11.40 -12.94
C GLY A 101 9.88 11.63 -13.33
N ASN A 102 10.81 11.58 -12.37
CA ASN A 102 12.22 11.75 -12.70
C ASN A 102 12.77 10.51 -13.48
N PRO A 103 13.85 10.65 -14.28
CA PRO A 103 14.36 9.55 -15.09
C PRO A 103 14.84 8.31 -14.30
N GLU A 104 15.37 8.49 -13.09
CA GLU A 104 15.88 7.39 -12.26
C GLU A 104 14.73 6.56 -11.70
N THR A 105 13.70 7.22 -11.17
CA THR A 105 12.48 6.58 -10.68
C THR A 105 11.76 5.86 -11.83
N SER A 106 11.69 6.51 -13.00
CA SER A 106 11.07 5.92 -14.19
C SER A 106 11.78 4.62 -14.60
N LYS A 107 13.12 4.63 -14.67
CA LYS A 107 13.93 3.44 -14.93
C LYS A 107 13.73 2.34 -13.88
N CYS A 108 13.60 2.73 -12.60
CA CYS A 108 13.31 1.78 -11.53
C CYS A 108 11.96 1.10 -11.74
N MET A 109 10.89 1.87 -12.01
CA MET A 109 9.56 1.33 -12.28
C MET A 109 9.52 0.47 -13.55
N GLU A 110 10.19 0.91 -14.62
CA GLU A 110 10.34 0.13 -15.86
C GLU A 110 11.00 -1.22 -15.60
N ALA A 111 12.07 -1.25 -14.78
CA ALA A 111 12.74 -2.51 -14.42
C ALA A 111 11.81 -3.44 -13.62
N VAL A 112 10.96 -2.90 -12.75
CA VAL A 112 9.95 -3.69 -12.04
C VAL A 112 8.95 -4.30 -13.02
N PHE A 113 8.44 -3.52 -13.97
CA PHE A 113 7.44 -3.99 -14.93
C PHE A 113 8.00 -4.92 -16.01
N ALA A 114 9.28 -4.75 -16.38
CA ALA A 114 9.99 -5.64 -17.30
C ALA A 114 10.43 -6.97 -16.68
N SER A 115 10.38 -7.09 -15.34
CA SER A 115 10.76 -8.30 -14.63
C SER A 115 9.85 -9.47 -15.00
N PRO A 116 10.37 -10.69 -15.23
CA PRO A 116 9.53 -11.88 -15.43
C PRO A 116 8.56 -12.14 -14.28
N ALA A 117 8.93 -11.76 -13.06
CA ALA A 117 8.08 -11.91 -11.87
C ALA A 117 6.87 -10.96 -11.85
N PHE A 118 6.86 -9.92 -12.69
CA PHE A 118 5.74 -8.98 -12.77
C PHE A 118 4.47 -9.67 -13.26
N LYS A 119 4.56 -10.46 -14.35
CA LYS A 119 3.38 -11.03 -15.03
C LYS A 119 2.44 -11.80 -14.11
N ASP A 120 2.99 -12.56 -13.17
CA ASP A 120 2.21 -13.39 -12.25
C ASP A 120 1.98 -12.75 -10.87
N SER A 121 2.55 -11.54 -10.65
CA SER A 121 2.43 -10.80 -9.40
C SER A 121 1.01 -10.31 -9.14
N LYS A 122 0.70 -10.09 -7.86
CA LYS A 122 -0.57 -9.46 -7.47
C LYS A 122 -0.62 -8.00 -7.94
N LEU A 123 0.51 -7.31 -7.96
CA LEU A 123 0.65 -5.97 -8.52
C LEU A 123 0.17 -5.91 -9.98
N SER A 124 0.62 -6.83 -10.83
CA SER A 124 0.16 -6.89 -12.22
C SER A 124 -1.34 -7.15 -12.32
N LYS A 125 -1.85 -8.11 -11.53
CA LYS A 125 -3.30 -8.42 -11.50
C LYS A 125 -4.13 -7.22 -11.04
N MET A 126 -3.68 -6.51 -10.00
CA MET A 126 -4.34 -5.28 -9.53
C MET A 126 -4.30 -4.18 -10.58
N LEU A 127 -3.17 -3.98 -11.28
CA LEU A 127 -3.09 -2.99 -12.36
C LEU A 127 -4.06 -3.30 -13.51
N VAL A 128 -4.15 -4.57 -13.92
CA VAL A 128 -5.09 -5.01 -14.96
C VAL A 128 -6.54 -4.74 -14.54
N LEU A 129 -6.89 -5.01 -13.28
CA LEU A 129 -8.21 -4.69 -12.74
C LEU A 129 -8.49 -3.18 -12.78
N ILE A 130 -7.56 -2.37 -12.27
CA ILE A 130 -7.72 -0.92 -12.19
C ILE A 130 -7.88 -0.31 -13.60
N GLN A 131 -7.07 -0.76 -14.58
CA GLN A 131 -7.19 -0.33 -15.98
C GLN A 131 -8.50 -0.78 -16.64
N SER A 132 -9.12 -1.83 -16.11
CA SER A 132 -10.38 -2.37 -16.60
C SER A 132 -11.59 -1.85 -15.82
N LEU A 133 -11.43 -0.87 -14.91
CA LEU A 133 -12.53 -0.33 -14.09
C LEU A 133 -13.73 0.12 -14.94
N ALA A 134 -13.47 0.75 -16.08
CA ALA A 134 -14.53 1.20 -17.00
C ALA A 134 -15.35 0.06 -17.63
N LYS A 135 -14.90 -1.20 -17.51
CA LYS A 135 -15.58 -2.39 -18.02
C LYS A 135 -16.48 -3.07 -16.99
N TYR A 136 -16.39 -2.67 -15.72
CA TYR A 136 -17.25 -3.23 -14.68
C TYR A 136 -18.63 -2.55 -14.74
N GLU A 137 -19.65 -3.32 -15.09
CA GLU A 137 -21.04 -2.85 -15.12
C GLU A 137 -21.64 -2.71 -13.71
N ASP A 138 -21.13 -3.49 -12.76
CA ASP A 138 -21.47 -3.42 -11.34
C ASP A 138 -20.21 -3.53 -10.46
N GLY A 139 -20.26 -2.89 -9.28
CA GLY A 139 -19.15 -2.88 -8.34
C GLY A 139 -18.98 -4.17 -7.54
N GLU A 140 -19.97 -5.08 -7.53
CA GLU A 140 -19.86 -6.37 -6.84
C GLU A 140 -18.88 -7.30 -7.56
N THR A 141 -18.92 -7.32 -8.89
CA THR A 141 -17.96 -8.05 -9.72
C THR A 141 -16.54 -7.53 -9.49
N LEU A 142 -16.36 -6.22 -9.38
CA LEU A 142 -15.07 -5.59 -9.08
C LEU A 142 -14.51 -6.04 -7.73
N THR A 143 -15.31 -5.96 -6.67
CA THR A 143 -14.83 -6.32 -5.33
C THR A 143 -14.55 -7.81 -5.20
N ASN A 144 -15.33 -8.66 -5.85
CA ASN A 144 -15.08 -10.10 -5.93
C ASN A 144 -13.76 -10.42 -6.64
N ASP A 145 -13.42 -9.70 -7.71
CA ASP A 145 -12.15 -9.92 -8.41
C ASP A 145 -10.94 -9.43 -7.60
N ILE A 146 -11.09 -8.31 -6.87
CA ILE A 146 -10.08 -7.84 -5.93
C ILE A 146 -9.83 -8.90 -4.84
N LEU A 147 -10.89 -9.46 -4.26
CA LEU A 147 -10.80 -10.49 -3.22
C LEU A 147 -10.13 -11.79 -3.69
N LYS A 148 -10.08 -12.07 -5.00
CA LYS A 148 -9.30 -13.19 -5.55
C LYS A 148 -7.79 -12.93 -5.56
N ILE A 149 -7.37 -11.68 -5.47
CA ILE A 149 -5.96 -11.26 -5.53
C ILE A 149 -5.40 -11.04 -4.13
N ILE A 150 -6.15 -10.32 -3.29
CA ILE A 150 -5.68 -9.87 -1.98
C ILE A 150 -6.06 -10.85 -0.86
N ASN A 151 -5.28 -10.83 0.21
CA ASN A 151 -5.58 -11.54 1.45
C ASN A 151 -5.17 -10.67 2.66
N PRO A 152 -5.59 -11.03 3.89
CA PRO A 152 -5.28 -10.23 5.07
C PRO A 152 -3.79 -9.99 5.34
N ALA A 153 -2.89 -10.89 4.93
CA ALA A 153 -1.46 -10.73 5.19
C ALA A 153 -0.83 -9.61 4.33
N ASP A 154 -1.40 -9.35 3.16
CA ASP A 154 -0.94 -8.36 2.20
C ASP A 154 -0.96 -6.93 2.78
N PHE A 155 -1.90 -6.64 3.68
CA PHE A 155 -2.08 -5.30 4.28
C PHE A 155 -0.98 -4.90 5.27
N LYS A 156 -0.01 -5.78 5.55
CA LYS A 156 1.26 -5.38 6.18
C LYS A 156 2.15 -4.56 5.23
N HIS A 157 1.87 -4.63 3.93
CA HIS A 157 2.65 -4.00 2.89
C HIS A 157 1.97 -2.71 2.39
N ASP A 158 2.72 -1.62 2.37
CA ASP A 158 2.19 -0.28 2.07
C ASP A 158 1.51 -0.17 0.71
N TYR A 159 1.96 -0.96 -0.28
CA TYR A 159 1.30 -1.04 -1.60
C TYR A 159 -0.21 -1.26 -1.47
N TYR A 160 -0.66 -2.26 -0.70
CA TYR A 160 -2.08 -2.58 -0.59
C TYR A 160 -2.85 -1.55 0.21
N ARG A 161 -2.22 -0.95 1.23
CA ARG A 161 -2.80 0.17 2.00
C ARG A 161 -3.02 1.36 1.08
N MET A 162 -1.98 1.77 0.34
CA MET A 162 -2.03 2.85 -0.65
C MET A 162 -3.12 2.59 -1.70
N THR A 163 -3.09 1.45 -2.37
CA THR A 163 -4.07 1.10 -3.42
C THR A 163 -5.50 1.12 -2.88
N THR A 164 -5.71 0.58 -1.68
CA THR A 164 -7.03 0.60 -1.04
C THR A 164 -7.50 2.02 -0.79
N PHE A 165 -6.69 2.86 -0.15
CA PHE A 165 -7.08 4.21 0.20
C PHE A 165 -7.33 5.08 -1.04
N THR A 166 -6.45 5.00 -2.04
CA THR A 166 -6.63 5.74 -3.29
C THR A 166 -7.89 5.30 -4.03
N MET A 167 -8.23 4.00 -4.00
CA MET A 167 -9.47 3.52 -4.62
C MET A 167 -10.71 3.99 -3.87
N LEU A 168 -10.70 3.97 -2.54
CA LEU A 168 -11.80 4.53 -1.74
C LEU A 168 -11.98 6.03 -2.04
N GLU A 169 -10.90 6.81 -2.12
CA GLU A 169 -11.00 8.22 -2.47
C GLU A 169 -11.55 8.42 -3.90
N ALA A 170 -11.05 7.65 -4.88
CA ALA A 170 -11.46 7.74 -6.28
C ALA A 170 -12.95 7.40 -6.49
N MET A 171 -13.48 6.41 -5.77
CA MET A 171 -14.89 6.01 -5.85
C MET A 171 -15.85 6.99 -5.19
N ASN A 172 -15.34 7.99 -4.45
CA ASN A 172 -16.11 8.98 -3.71
C ASN A 172 -15.86 10.42 -4.16
N GLN A 173 -15.25 10.62 -5.34
CA GLN A 173 -15.03 11.95 -5.91
C GLN A 173 -16.32 12.58 -6.45
#